data_AF-A0A8D5WIR6-F1
#
_entry.id   AF-A0A8D5WIR6-F1
#
_cell.length_a   1.000
_cell.length_b   1.000
_cell.length_c   1.000
_cell.angle_alpha   90.00
_cell.angle_beta   90.00
_cell.angle_gamma   90.00
#
_symmetry.space_group_name_H-M   'P 1'
#
loop_
_entity.id
_entity.type
_entity.pdbx_description
1 polymer ?
#
loop_
_entity_poly.entity_id
_entity_poly.type
_entity_poly.pdbx_seq_one_letter_code
_entity_poly.pdbx_strand_id
1 'polypeptide(L)'
;QDTFYITNDLLMRTHMSPNEARDLENHDFANGPIKMISPGRVYRRDTDDATHSHQFYQMEGQVIDKNITMADLKGTLEYTIHHIFGEDRDLRFRPSYFPFTEPSVEVDISCFRCDGKGCNVCKQTGWIEVL
;
A
#
# COMPACT_ATOMS: atom_id res chain seq x y z
N GLN A 1 -5.48 -14.62 15.38
CA GLN A 1 -6.38 -13.49 15.70
C GLN A 1 -5.49 -12.28 15.70
N ASP A 2 -5.57 -11.50 14.63
CA ASP A 2 -4.40 -10.75 14.12
C ASP A 2 -4.49 -9.25 14.48
N THR A 3 -5.50 -8.91 15.29
CA THR A 3 -5.89 -7.56 15.67
C THR A 3 -5.86 -7.41 17.18
N PHE A 4 -5.41 -6.26 17.66
CA PHE A 4 -5.51 -5.87 19.07
C PHE A 4 -6.87 -5.24 19.35
N TYR A 5 -7.68 -5.91 20.17
CA TYR A 5 -8.97 -5.42 20.65
C TYR A 5 -8.81 -4.84 22.07
N ILE A 6 -9.40 -3.66 22.30
CA ILE A 6 -9.53 -3.03 23.62
C ILE A 6 -10.87 -3.47 24.24
N THR A 7 -11.92 -3.50 23.43
CA THR A 7 -13.25 -4.05 23.75
C THR A 7 -13.73 -4.89 22.56
N ASN A 8 -14.96 -5.40 22.56
CA ASN A 8 -15.49 -6.14 21.42
C ASN A 8 -15.63 -5.28 20.15
N ASP A 9 -15.81 -3.96 20.29
CA ASP A 9 -16.06 -3.04 19.17
C ASP A 9 -14.96 -1.98 18.99
N LEU A 10 -14.03 -1.87 19.95
CA LEU A 10 -12.92 -0.92 19.91
C LEU A 10 -11.60 -1.67 19.73
N LEU A 11 -10.87 -1.30 18.68
CA LEU A 11 -9.62 -1.94 18.31
C LEU A 11 -8.54 -0.91 17.95
N MET A 12 -7.29 -1.35 17.98
CA MET A 12 -6.17 -0.60 17.42
C MET A 12 -6.19 -0.80 15.90
N ARG A 13 -6.24 0.30 15.14
CA ARG A 13 -6.34 0.25 13.67
C ARG A 13 -5.22 -0.59 13.05
N THR A 14 -5.60 -1.47 12.12
CA THR A 14 -4.71 -2.42 11.45
C THR A 14 -4.12 -1.88 10.14
N HIS A 15 -4.67 -0.78 9.65
CA HIS A 15 -4.32 -0.08 8.42
C HIS A 15 -4.82 1.38 8.50
N MET A 16 -4.46 2.21 7.53
CA MET A 16 -4.79 3.64 7.46
C MET A 16 -6.14 3.91 6.77
N SER A 17 -6.74 2.93 6.09
CA SER A 17 -8.02 3.08 5.39
C SER A 17 -9.21 3.59 6.23
N PRO A 18 -9.30 3.40 7.57
CA PRO A 18 -10.35 4.06 8.34
C PRO A 18 -10.28 5.59 8.30
N ASN A 19 -9.10 6.18 8.04
CA ASN A 19 -8.99 7.61 7.80
C ASN A 19 -9.60 8.00 6.44
N GLU A 20 -9.39 7.19 5.41
CA GLU A 20 -9.95 7.40 4.07
C GLU A 20 -11.48 7.28 4.08
N ALA A 21 -12.02 6.29 4.80
CA ALA A 21 -13.46 6.15 4.98
C ALA A 21 -14.07 7.38 5.68
N ARG A 22 -13.40 7.92 6.71
CA ARG A 22 -13.83 9.15 7.40
C ARG A 22 -13.73 10.38 6.51
N ASP A 23 -12.70 10.48 5.67
CA ASP A 23 -12.57 11.57 4.71
C ASP A 23 -13.72 11.52 3.71
N LEU A 24 -14.00 10.35 3.14
CA LEU A 24 -15.11 10.11 2.23
C LEU A 24 -16.49 10.41 2.86
N GLU A 25 -16.73 10.03 4.12
CA GLU A 25 -17.98 10.32 4.84
C GLU A 25 -18.25 11.83 4.99
N ASN A 26 -17.19 12.64 5.13
CA ASN A 26 -17.29 14.08 5.36
C ASN A 26 -17.08 14.91 4.09
N HIS A 27 -16.69 14.28 2.98
CA HIS A 27 -16.34 14.99 1.76
C HIS A 27 -17.56 15.50 1.00
N ASP A 28 -17.50 16.77 0.59
CA ASP A 28 -18.46 17.37 -0.34
C ASP A 28 -17.86 17.41 -1.75
N PHE A 29 -18.37 16.55 -2.64
CA PHE A 29 -17.94 16.46 -4.03
C PHE A 29 -18.24 17.71 -4.86
N ALA A 30 -18.99 18.69 -4.36
CA ALA A 30 -19.07 20.03 -4.97
C ALA A 30 -17.73 20.78 -4.92
N ASN A 31 -16.86 20.44 -3.96
CA ASN A 31 -15.52 21.02 -3.81
C ASN A 31 -14.44 20.30 -4.64
N GLY A 32 -14.83 19.34 -5.47
CA GLY A 32 -13.93 18.59 -6.35
C GLY A 32 -13.66 17.15 -5.87
N PRO A 33 -12.68 16.47 -6.48
CA PRO A 33 -12.37 15.07 -6.16
C PRO A 33 -11.65 14.91 -4.84
N ILE A 34 -11.71 13.70 -4.29
CA ILE A 34 -10.85 13.29 -3.16
C ILE A 34 -9.50 12.90 -3.74
N LYS A 35 -8.44 13.49 -3.21
CA LYS A 35 -7.04 13.13 -3.49
C LYS A 35 -6.27 13.25 -2.18
N MET A 36 -6.06 12.14 -1.50
CA MET A 36 -5.50 12.14 -0.15
C MET A 36 -4.39 11.11 0.03
N ILE A 37 -3.51 11.39 0.97
CA ILE A 37 -2.48 10.48 1.48
C ILE A 37 -2.61 10.42 3.00
N SER A 38 -2.67 9.22 3.55
CA SER A 38 -2.82 8.95 4.97
C SER A 38 -1.59 8.22 5.53
N PRO A 39 -0.54 8.94 5.97
CA PRO A 39 0.56 8.34 6.70
C PRO A 39 0.19 8.15 8.17
N GLY A 40 0.62 7.05 8.78
CA GLY A 40 0.44 6.88 10.21
C GLY A 40 0.84 5.54 10.76
N ARG A 41 0.79 5.48 12.09
CA ARG A 41 1.08 4.28 12.86
C ARG A 41 -0.11 3.32 12.84
N VAL A 42 0.17 2.05 12.61
CA VAL A 42 -0.80 0.94 12.56
C VAL A 42 -0.28 -0.22 13.40
N TYR A 43 -1.17 -1.17 13.69
CA TYR A 43 -0.88 -2.25 14.64
C TYR A 43 -1.34 -3.60 14.11
N ARG A 44 -0.52 -4.63 14.26
CA ARG A 44 -0.85 -6.02 13.97
C ARG A 44 -0.39 -6.90 15.12
N ARG A 45 -1.13 -7.96 15.42
CA ARG A 45 -0.78 -8.89 16.49
C ARG A 45 0.31 -9.88 16.05
N ASP A 46 1.34 -9.36 15.43
CA ASP A 46 2.52 -10.11 15.00
C ASP A 46 3.48 -10.24 16.19
N THR A 47 4.17 -11.38 16.28
CA THR A 47 5.25 -11.56 17.25
C THR A 47 6.45 -10.76 16.75
N ASP A 48 7.00 -9.88 17.59
CA ASP A 48 8.19 -9.12 17.23
C ASP A 48 9.35 -10.06 16.88
N ASP A 49 9.88 -9.92 15.66
CA ASP A 49 11.03 -10.64 15.16
C ASP A 49 11.90 -9.74 14.25
N ALA A 50 12.87 -10.32 13.55
CA ALA A 50 13.77 -9.55 12.68
C ALA A 50 13.08 -8.90 11.45
N THR A 51 11.86 -9.32 11.13
CA THR A 51 11.10 -8.94 9.93
C THR A 51 9.71 -8.37 10.24
N HIS A 52 9.22 -8.51 11.47
CA HIS A 52 7.90 -8.07 11.90
C HIS A 52 7.98 -7.26 13.19
N SER A 53 7.16 -6.22 13.26
CA SER A 53 6.88 -5.52 14.50
C SER A 53 5.37 -5.36 14.67
N HIS A 54 4.90 -5.54 15.91
CA HIS A 54 3.50 -5.32 16.27
C HIS A 54 3.01 -3.90 16.01
N GLN A 55 3.94 -2.94 15.87
CA GLN A 55 3.68 -1.54 15.59
C GLN A 55 4.60 -1.05 14.47
N PHE A 56 4.01 -0.52 13.41
CA PHE A 56 4.77 -0.01 12.27
C PHE A 56 4.04 1.17 11.61
N TYR A 57 4.64 1.75 10.59
CA TYR A 57 4.08 2.85 9.84
C TYR A 57 3.64 2.38 8.47
N GLN A 58 2.46 2.84 8.06
CA GLN A 58 1.94 2.70 6.71
C GLN A 58 1.60 4.06 6.14
N MET A 59 1.60 4.13 4.83
CA MET A 59 1.07 5.24 4.07
C MET A 59 0.11 4.66 3.06
N GLU A 60 -1.15 5.09 3.10
CA GLU A 60 -2.16 4.74 2.11
C GLU A 60 -2.56 5.99 1.35
N GLY A 61 -3.13 5.80 0.15
CA GLY A 61 -3.55 6.88 -0.72
C GLY A 61 -4.85 6.54 -1.42
N GLN A 62 -5.73 7.52 -1.52
CA GLN A 62 -7.03 7.38 -2.18
C GLN A 62 -7.26 8.54 -3.15
N VAL A 63 -7.71 8.18 -4.35
CA VAL A 63 -8.20 9.14 -5.35
C VAL A 63 -9.60 8.71 -5.78
N ILE A 64 -10.58 9.59 -5.57
CA ILE A 64 -11.96 9.38 -6.00
C ILE A 64 -12.38 10.56 -6.87
N ASP A 65 -12.57 10.28 -8.16
CA ASP A 65 -13.07 11.22 -9.15
C ASP A 65 -13.84 10.47 -10.26
N LYS A 66 -14.51 11.22 -11.13
CA LYS A 66 -15.15 10.68 -12.32
C LYS A 66 -14.10 10.16 -13.30
N ASN A 67 -14.36 8.97 -13.84
CA ASN A 67 -13.54 8.33 -14.88
C ASN A 67 -12.10 8.01 -14.47
N ILE A 68 -11.82 7.81 -13.17
CA ILE A 68 -10.56 7.23 -12.72
C ILE A 68 -10.48 5.78 -13.19
N THR A 69 -9.33 5.40 -13.74
CA THR A 69 -9.08 4.09 -14.34
C THR A 69 -7.88 3.41 -13.70
N MET A 70 -7.71 2.12 -13.99
CA MET A 70 -6.52 1.36 -13.60
C MET A 70 -5.23 1.96 -14.21
N ALA A 71 -5.32 2.64 -15.35
CA ALA A 71 -4.17 3.30 -15.97
C ALA A 71 -3.68 4.48 -15.10
N ASP A 72 -4.59 5.23 -14.47
CA ASP A 72 -4.25 6.33 -13.57
C ASP A 72 -3.54 5.80 -12.31
N LEU A 73 -4.03 4.70 -11.74
CA LEU A 73 -3.37 4.02 -10.63
C LEU A 73 -1.97 3.55 -11.02
N LYS A 74 -1.85 2.86 -12.17
CA LYS A 74 -0.57 2.37 -12.68
C LYS A 74 0.44 3.51 -12.85
N GLY A 75 0.04 4.59 -13.52
CA GLY A 75 0.92 5.75 -13.76
C GLY A 75 1.32 6.46 -12.47
N THR A 76 0.40 6.57 -11.51
CA THR A 76 0.70 7.18 -10.20
C THR A 76 1.71 6.35 -9.41
N LEU A 77 1.54 5.03 -9.38
CA LEU A 77 2.45 4.11 -8.70
C LEU A 77 3.81 4.04 -9.38
N GLU A 78 3.84 4.04 -10.71
CA GLU A 78 5.07 4.10 -11.51
C GLU A 78 5.88 5.36 -11.20
N TYR A 79 5.25 6.53 -11.30
CA TYR A 79 5.87 7.80 -10.94
C TYR A 79 6.40 7.81 -9.50
N THR A 80 5.60 7.32 -8.55
CA THR A 80 5.98 7.29 -7.12
C THR A 80 7.16 6.37 -6.87
N ILE A 81 7.17 5.18 -7.47
CA ILE A 81 8.24 4.20 -7.34
C ILE A 81 9.53 4.72 -7.97
N HIS A 82 9.49 5.30 -9.17
CA HIS A 82 10.67 5.88 -9.80
C HIS A 82 11.23 7.05 -8.99
N HIS A 83 10.37 7.88 -8.41
CA HIS A 83 10.79 8.96 -7.53
C HIS A 83 11.49 8.47 -6.25
N ILE A 84 11.02 7.37 -5.65
CA ILE A 84 11.55 6.84 -4.38
C ILE A 84 12.77 5.93 -4.59
N PHE A 85 12.73 5.06 -5.60
CA PHE A 85 13.68 3.96 -5.81
C PHE A 85 14.60 4.15 -7.02
N GLY A 86 14.38 5.20 -7.82
CA GLY A 86 15.16 5.57 -9.00
C GLY A 86 14.49 5.14 -10.32
N GLU A 87 14.78 5.90 -11.39
CA GLU A 87 14.23 5.74 -12.74
C GLU A 87 14.61 4.39 -13.40
N ASP A 88 15.73 3.79 -13.00
CA ASP A 88 16.24 2.54 -13.59
C ASP A 88 15.52 1.28 -13.07
N ARG A 89 14.43 1.42 -12.32
CA ARG A 89 13.70 0.29 -11.73
C ARG A 89 12.58 -0.18 -12.63
N ASP A 90 12.57 -1.49 -12.91
CA ASP A 90 11.46 -2.15 -13.59
C ASP A 90 10.32 -2.38 -12.60
N LEU A 91 9.08 -2.21 -13.06
CA LEU A 91 7.86 -2.46 -12.30
C LEU A 91 7.11 -3.67 -12.83
N ARG A 92 6.53 -4.44 -11.91
CA ARG A 92 5.64 -5.55 -12.23
C ARG A 92 4.39 -5.50 -11.38
N PHE A 93 3.24 -5.44 -12.05
CA PHE A 93 1.93 -5.50 -11.41
C PHE A 93 1.40 -6.93 -11.49
N ARG A 94 1.06 -7.53 -10.35
CA ARG A 94 0.50 -8.87 -10.26
C ARG A 94 -0.95 -8.79 -9.77
N PRO A 95 -1.91 -9.50 -10.39
CA PRO A 95 -3.24 -9.63 -9.83
C PRO A 95 -3.16 -10.19 -8.40
N SER A 96 -3.90 -9.57 -7.48
CA SER A 96 -4.02 -10.01 -6.09
C SER A 96 -5.48 -9.87 -5.62
N TYR A 97 -5.72 -9.92 -4.32
CA TYR A 97 -7.04 -9.76 -3.72
C TYR A 97 -6.94 -8.96 -2.42
N PHE A 98 -7.64 -7.83 -2.37
CA PHE A 98 -7.92 -7.10 -1.14
C PHE A 98 -9.43 -6.88 -1.02
N PRO A 99 -10.05 -7.12 0.15
CA PRO A 99 -11.51 -7.01 0.30
C PRO A 99 -12.11 -5.63 -0.01
N PHE A 100 -11.28 -4.59 -0.09
CA PHE A 100 -11.68 -3.19 -0.28
C PHE A 100 -11.35 -2.63 -1.67
N THR A 101 -10.80 -3.43 -2.60
CA THR A 101 -10.53 -3.03 -3.98
C THR A 101 -10.92 -4.11 -4.99
N GLU A 102 -11.41 -3.69 -6.16
CA GLU A 102 -11.65 -4.58 -7.30
C GLU A 102 -11.48 -3.79 -8.62
N PRO A 103 -10.56 -4.18 -9.53
CA PRO A 103 -9.55 -5.23 -9.38
C PRO A 103 -8.45 -4.87 -8.38
N SER A 104 -7.76 -5.89 -7.86
CA SER A 104 -6.66 -5.74 -6.90
C SER A 104 -5.31 -6.13 -7.52
N VAL A 105 -4.25 -5.40 -7.18
CA VAL A 105 -2.88 -5.70 -7.65
C VAL A 105 -1.85 -5.53 -6.54
N GLU A 106 -0.81 -6.36 -6.59
CA GLU A 106 0.45 -6.18 -5.87
C GLU A 106 1.50 -5.58 -6.83
N VAL A 107 2.46 -4.85 -6.27
CA VAL A 107 3.52 -4.19 -7.03
C VAL A 107 4.88 -4.68 -6.59
N ASP A 108 5.63 -5.23 -7.54
CA ASP A 108 7.04 -5.57 -7.36
C ASP A 108 7.94 -4.62 -8.15
N ILE A 109 9.15 -4.40 -7.64
CA ILE A 109 10.23 -3.69 -8.33
C ILE A 109 11.44 -4.61 -8.56
N SER A 110 12.24 -4.32 -9.59
CA SER A 110 13.50 -5.04 -9.81
C SER A 110 14.42 -4.89 -8.60
N CYS A 111 15.06 -5.99 -8.21
CA CYS A 111 15.90 -6.02 -7.01
C CYS A 111 17.10 -5.07 -7.17
N PHE A 112 17.20 -4.06 -6.30
CA PHE A 112 18.26 -3.04 -6.33
C PHE A 112 19.69 -3.59 -6.22
N ARG A 113 19.85 -4.82 -5.72
CA ARG A 113 21.17 -5.43 -5.49
C ARG A 113 21.67 -6.26 -6.67
N CYS A 114 20.77 -6.86 -7.45
CA CYS A 114 21.14 -7.80 -8.51
C CYS A 114 20.52 -7.49 -9.86
N ASP A 115 19.74 -6.40 -9.95
CA ASP A 115 19.10 -5.90 -11.17
C ASP A 115 18.36 -7.02 -11.91
N GLY A 116 17.52 -7.76 -11.17
CA GLY A 116 16.70 -8.84 -11.72
C GLY A 116 17.37 -10.21 -11.85
N LYS A 117 18.69 -10.34 -11.63
CA LYS A 117 19.42 -11.63 -11.79
C LYS A 117 19.10 -12.68 -10.73
N GLY A 118 18.57 -12.27 -9.58
CA GLY A 118 18.37 -13.13 -8.41
C GLY A 118 19.53 -13.02 -7.41
N CYS A 119 19.20 -12.83 -6.13
CA CYS A 119 20.15 -12.89 -5.02
C CYS A 119 19.43 -13.27 -3.72
N ASN A 120 20.15 -13.35 -2.60
CA ASN A 120 19.58 -13.71 -1.31
C ASN A 120 18.54 -12.69 -0.78
N VAL A 121 18.66 -11.40 -1.17
CA VAL A 121 17.73 -10.34 -0.75
C VAL A 121 16.34 -10.56 -1.34
N CYS A 122 16.27 -10.79 -2.66
CA CYS A 122 15.01 -11.07 -3.36
C CYS A 122 14.65 -12.55 -3.36
N LYS A 123 15.27 -13.39 -2.52
CA LYS A 123 15.04 -14.86 -2.49
C LYS A 123 15.13 -15.51 -3.88
N GLN A 124 16.10 -15.08 -4.69
CA GLN A 124 16.36 -15.55 -6.06
C GLN A 124 15.27 -15.24 -7.11
N THR A 125 14.26 -14.43 -6.80
CA THR A 125 13.20 -14.08 -7.77
C THR A 125 13.63 -13.01 -8.78
N GLY A 126 14.57 -12.14 -8.39
CA GLY A 126 14.91 -10.91 -9.11
C GLY A 126 14.00 -9.72 -8.77
N TRP A 127 12.95 -9.93 -7.98
CA TRP A 127 11.89 -8.96 -7.68
C TRP A 127 11.69 -8.77 -6.17
N ILE A 128 11.37 -7.55 -5.75
CA ILE A 128 11.02 -7.22 -4.37
C ILE A 128 9.60 -6.63 -4.39
N GLU A 129 8.69 -7.26 -3.64
CA GLU A 129 7.36 -6.71 -3.40
C GLU A 129 7.46 -5.47 -2.52
N VAL A 130 6.84 -4.37 -2.94
CA VAL A 130 6.89 -3.08 -2.23
C VAL A 130 5.52 -2.52 -1.87
N LEU A 131 4.44 -3.03 -2.49
CA LEU A 131 3.06 -2.61 -2.22
C LEU A 131 2.07 -3.76 -2.48
#